data_AF-A0A8J7RCH3-F1
#
_entry.id   AF-A0A8J7RCH3-F1
#
_cell.length_a   1.000
_cell.length_b   1.000
_cell.length_c   1.000
_cell.angle_alpha   90.00
_cell.angle_beta   90.00
_cell.angle_gamma   90.00
#
_symmetry.space_group_name_H-M   'P 1'
#
loop_
_entity.id
_entity.type
_entity.pdbx_description
1 polymer ?
#
loop_
_entity_poly.entity_id
_entity_poly.type
_entity_poly.pdbx_seq_one_letter_code
_entity_poly.pdbx_strand_id
1 'polypeptide(L)'
;MVKVVKNVVCPFCGTLCDDIEVLVEDGHIVGTRNACRIGNAKFMHYEGSVRYDSPLMRENKKDEFKKVDYETAIEETARLLVESKLPLIYGWSSAECHAQQLGVLLGEKVNGVLDNTASV
;
A
#
# COMPACT_ATOMS: atom_id res chain seq x y z
N MET A 1 -8.81 17.76 20.94
CA MET A 1 -10.19 17.23 21.15
C MET A 1 -10.32 16.04 20.24
N VAL A 2 -10.57 14.86 20.80
CA VAL A 2 -10.61 13.62 20.03
C VAL A 2 -11.92 13.52 19.24
N LYS A 3 -11.81 13.45 17.91
CA LYS A 3 -12.90 13.11 17.00
C LYS A 3 -13.02 11.59 16.90
N VAL A 4 -14.25 11.07 16.95
CA VAL A 4 -14.53 9.65 16.73
C VAL A 4 -15.15 9.46 15.35
N VAL A 5 -14.52 8.62 14.52
CA VAL A 5 -15.05 8.19 13.22
C VAL A 5 -15.57 6.77 13.37
N LYS A 6 -16.87 6.56 13.12
CA LYS A 6 -17.55 5.27 13.32
C LYS A 6 -17.72 4.50 12.01
N ASN A 7 -18.05 3.22 12.12
CA ASN A 7 -18.33 2.32 11.00
C ASN A 7 -17.17 2.28 9.98
N VAL A 8 -15.94 2.30 10.48
CA VAL A 8 -14.74 2.20 9.65
C VAL A 8 -14.46 0.73 9.36
N VAL A 9 -14.16 0.42 8.11
CA VAL A 9 -13.78 -0.93 7.68
C VAL A 9 -12.33 -1.22 8.05
N CYS A 10 -12.08 -2.34 8.74
CA CYS A 10 -10.75 -2.79 9.11
C CYS A 10 -9.99 -3.34 7.88
N PRO A 11 -8.84 -2.77 7.50
CA PRO A 11 -8.14 -3.16 6.28
C PRO A 11 -7.17 -4.34 6.48
N PHE A 12 -7.32 -5.18 7.50
CA PHE A 12 -6.31 -6.20 7.85
C PHE A 12 -6.56 -7.58 7.21
N CYS A 13 -7.54 -8.34 7.72
CA CYS A 13 -7.80 -9.72 7.29
C CYS A 13 -9.11 -9.83 6.50
N GLY A 14 -9.37 -11.02 5.96
CA GLY A 14 -10.58 -11.32 5.18
C GLY A 14 -11.91 -11.28 5.96
N THR A 15 -11.90 -11.10 7.28
CA THR A 15 -13.13 -10.89 8.06
C THR A 15 -13.77 -9.54 7.73
N LEU A 16 -12.95 -8.53 7.41
CA LEU A 16 -13.40 -7.21 6.97
C LEU A 16 -14.43 -6.56 7.92
N CYS A 17 -14.15 -6.57 9.24
CA CYS A 17 -15.02 -5.93 10.24
C CYS A 17 -15.30 -4.48 9.86
N ASP A 18 -16.57 -4.06 9.88
CA ASP A 18 -17.06 -2.76 9.41
C ASP A 18 -17.59 -1.86 10.53
N ASP A 19 -17.33 -2.23 11.79
CA ASP A 19 -17.82 -1.57 13.00
C ASP A 19 -16.72 -0.86 13.81
N ILE A 20 -15.56 -0.60 13.22
CA ILE A 20 -14.43 0.01 13.93
C ILE A 20 -14.73 1.48 14.24
N GLU A 21 -14.48 1.89 15.49
CA GLU A 21 -14.40 3.31 15.84
C GLU A 21 -12.92 3.74 15.85
N VAL A 22 -12.56 4.72 15.02
CA VAL A 22 -11.21 5.30 14.95
C VAL A 22 -11.19 6.62 15.70
N LEU A 23 -10.26 6.76 16.64
CA LEU A 23 -10.03 7.97 17.42
C LEU A 23 -8.99 8.83 16.71
N VAL A 24 -9.36 10.05 16.36
CA VAL A 24 -8.52 10.99 15.60
C VAL A 24 -8.31 12.27 16.40
N GLU A 25 -7.06 12.67 16.56
CA GLU A 25 -6.67 13.93 17.18
C GLU A 25 -5.61 14.62 16.30
N ASP A 26 -5.81 15.90 16.00
CA ASP A 26 -4.90 16.71 15.18
C ASP A 26 -4.47 16.04 13.86
N GLY A 27 -5.44 15.41 13.19
CA GLY A 27 -5.24 14.70 11.92
C GLY A 27 -4.57 13.33 12.03
N HIS A 28 -4.26 12.86 13.24
CA HIS A 28 -3.58 11.59 13.48
C HIS A 28 -4.52 10.56 14.13
N ILE A 29 -4.39 9.30 13.75
CA ILE A 29 -5.09 8.19 14.41
C ILE A 29 -4.35 7.89 15.72
N VAL A 30 -5.03 8.08 16.85
CA VAL A 30 -4.48 7.92 18.20
C VAL A 30 -5.01 6.69 18.93
N GLY A 31 -5.97 5.98 18.34
CA GLY A 31 -6.49 4.73 18.88
C GLY A 31 -7.65 4.15 18.08
N THR A 32 -8.08 2.96 18.47
CA THR A 32 -9.29 2.32 17.93
C THR A 32 -10.14 1.68 19.04
N ARG A 33 -11.44 1.50 18.79
CA ARG A 33 -12.33 0.59 19.54
C ARG A 33 -12.88 -0.48 18.59
N ASN A 34 -13.34 -1.59 19.15
CA ASN A 34 -13.83 -2.80 18.45
C ASN A 34 -12.77 -3.57 17.65
N ALA A 35 -11.68 -2.93 17.22
CA ALA A 35 -10.59 -3.61 16.52
C ALA A 35 -9.89 -4.63 17.43
N CYS A 36 -9.61 -5.81 16.88
CA CYS A 36 -8.73 -6.78 17.54
C CYS A 36 -7.28 -6.24 17.61
N ARG A 37 -6.40 -6.94 18.35
CA ARG A 37 -4.98 -6.53 18.50
C ARG A 37 -4.29 -6.26 17.16
N ILE A 38 -4.56 -7.08 16.14
CA ILE A 38 -3.92 -6.95 14.83
C ILE A 38 -4.53 -5.81 14.01
N GLY A 39 -5.86 -5.66 14.04
CA GLY A 39 -6.55 -4.54 13.41
C GLY A 39 -6.09 -3.19 13.99
N ASN A 40 -6.04 -3.08 15.32
CA ASN A 40 -5.52 -1.88 15.99
C ASN A 40 -4.08 -1.57 15.56
N ALA A 41 -3.21 -2.59 15.51
CA ALA A 41 -1.83 -2.40 15.09
C ALA A 41 -1.68 -1.89 13.64
N LYS A 42 -2.63 -2.21 12.74
CA LYS A 42 -2.61 -1.66 11.37
C LYS A 42 -2.99 -0.18 11.32
N PHE A 43 -3.85 0.29 12.23
CA PHE A 43 -4.25 1.70 12.30
C PHE A 43 -3.22 2.58 13.01
N MET A 44 -2.49 2.03 13.99
CA MET A 44 -1.52 2.77 14.78
C MET A 44 -0.16 2.90 14.09
N HIS A 45 0.48 4.05 14.25
CA HIS A 45 1.91 4.19 13.98
C HIS A 45 2.71 3.81 15.23
N TYR A 46 3.80 3.07 15.04
CA TYR A 46 4.69 2.65 16.13
C TYR A 46 6.03 3.36 16.02
N GLU A 47 6.54 3.87 17.14
CA GLU A 47 7.86 4.48 17.23
C GLU A 47 8.95 3.54 16.67
N GLY A 48 9.85 4.10 15.87
CA GLY A 48 10.88 3.34 15.15
C GLY A 48 10.42 2.71 13.82
N SER A 49 9.12 2.77 13.49
CA SER A 49 8.64 2.31 12.18
C SER A 49 8.98 3.31 11.07
N VAL A 50 9.42 2.81 9.92
CA VAL A 50 9.68 3.64 8.74
C VAL A 50 8.38 3.84 7.96
N ARG A 51 8.00 5.10 7.74
CA ARG A 51 6.96 5.48 6.77
C ARG A 51 7.61 6.34 5.68
N TYR A 52 7.70 5.80 4.47
CA TYR A 52 8.17 6.56 3.32
C TYR A 52 7.15 7.64 2.96
N ASP A 53 7.62 8.88 2.84
CA ASP A 53 6.86 10.09 2.50
C ASP A 53 7.12 10.55 1.05
N SER A 54 8.08 9.92 0.39
CA SER A 54 8.58 10.28 -0.93
C SER A 54 9.03 9.01 -1.67
N PRO A 55 8.93 8.99 -3.01
CA PRO A 55 9.53 7.95 -3.83
C PRO A 55 11.05 7.87 -3.62
N LEU A 56 11.57 6.65 -3.70
CA LEU A 56 13.00 6.37 -3.54
C LEU A 56 13.50 5.61 -4.77
N MET A 57 14.64 6.02 -5.30
CA MET A 57 15.30 5.31 -6.40
C MET A 57 16.68 4.83 -5.96
N ARG A 58 16.98 3.57 -6.26
CA ARG A 58 18.26 2.94 -5.92
C ARG A 58 19.36 3.48 -6.83
N GLU A 59 20.45 3.97 -6.25
CA GLU A 59 21.57 4.53 -7.01
C GLU A 59 22.62 3.47 -7.38
N ASN A 60 22.75 2.43 -6.57
CA ASN A 60 23.71 1.36 -6.79
C ASN A 60 23.28 0.03 -6.15
N LYS A 61 24.11 -1.01 -6.33
CA LYS A 61 23.86 -2.36 -5.78
C LYS A 61 24.07 -2.46 -4.26
N LYS A 62 24.42 -1.39 -3.55
CA LYS A 62 24.78 -1.38 -2.11
C LYS A 62 23.69 -0.77 -1.20
N ASP A 63 22.43 -0.83 -1.62
CA ASP A 63 21.27 -0.33 -0.85
C ASP A 63 21.27 1.19 -0.57
N GLU A 64 21.99 1.98 -1.36
CA GLU A 64 21.89 3.44 -1.33
C GLU A 64 20.68 3.89 -2.17
N PHE A 65 19.78 4.65 -1.53
CA PHE A 65 18.57 5.21 -2.14
C PHE A 65 18.58 6.74 -2.08
N LYS A 66 18.23 7.37 -3.19
CA LYS A 66 17.93 8.81 -3.23
C LYS A 66 16.44 9.07 -3.25
N LYS A 67 16.02 10.16 -2.62
CA LYS A 67 14.67 10.72 -2.80
C LYS A 67 14.55 11.28 -4.22
N VAL A 68 13.43 10.98 -4.87
CA VAL A 68 13.06 11.52 -6.20
C VAL A 68 11.59 11.94 -6.18
N ASP A 69 11.17 12.76 -7.14
CA ASP A 69 9.76 13.09 -7.36
C ASP A 69 8.97 11.90 -7.95
N TYR A 70 7.64 12.03 -7.93
CA TYR A 70 6.73 10.98 -8.41
C TYR A 70 6.88 10.76 -9.91
N GLU A 71 6.93 11.81 -10.72
CA GLU A 71 7.08 11.74 -12.18
C GLU A 71 8.33 10.94 -12.57
N THR A 72 9.48 11.25 -11.94
CA THR A 72 10.75 10.53 -12.18
C THR A 72 10.63 9.05 -11.81
N ALA A 73 10.06 8.73 -10.66
CA ALA A 73 9.90 7.34 -10.22
C ALA A 73 8.93 6.54 -11.10
N ILE A 74 7.84 7.18 -11.54
CA ILE A 74 6.82 6.58 -12.41
C ILE A 74 7.40 6.32 -13.80
N GLU A 75 8.10 7.29 -14.39
CA GLU A 75 8.68 7.16 -15.73
C GLU A 75 9.71 6.03 -15.80
N GLU A 76 10.60 5.95 -14.80
CA GLU A 76 11.58 4.87 -14.73
C GLU A 76 10.91 3.50 -14.55
N THR A 77 9.85 3.41 -13.72
CA THR A 77 9.08 2.17 -13.56
C THR A 77 8.39 1.77 -14.86
N ALA A 78 7.79 2.72 -15.56
CA ALA A 78 7.14 2.48 -16.85
C ALA A 78 8.14 2.00 -17.90
N ARG A 79 9.33 2.61 -17.98
CA ARG A 79 10.43 2.18 -18.85
C ARG A 79 10.83 0.73 -18.58
N LEU A 80 11.04 0.37 -17.31
CA LEU A 80 11.39 -1.01 -16.91
C LEU A 80 10.31 -2.02 -17.32
N LEU A 81 9.03 -1.69 -17.15
CA LEU A 81 7.91 -2.56 -17.53
C LEU A 81 7.81 -2.73 -19.05
N VAL A 82 7.98 -1.66 -19.82
CA VAL A 82 7.91 -1.67 -21.30
C VAL A 82 9.10 -2.40 -21.93
N GLU A 83 10.30 -2.27 -21.36
CA GLU A 83 11.50 -2.96 -21.85
C GLU A 83 11.57 -4.44 -21.43
N SER A 84 10.73 -4.86 -20.47
CA SER A 84 10.72 -6.23 -19.96
C SER A 84 10.13 -7.21 -20.98
N LYS A 85 10.75 -8.39 -21.11
CA LYS A 85 10.26 -9.47 -21.99
C LYS A 85 9.10 -10.28 -21.38
N LEU A 86 9.04 -10.35 -20.05
CA LEU A 86 8.03 -11.09 -19.30
C LEU A 86 7.89 -10.49 -17.88
N PRO A 87 7.32 -9.29 -17.74
CA PRO A 87 7.20 -8.64 -16.43
C PRO A 87 6.18 -9.37 -15.55
N LEU A 88 6.51 -9.55 -14.27
CA LEU A 88 5.59 -10.05 -13.23
C LEU A 88 5.10 -8.88 -12.38
N ILE A 89 3.79 -8.74 -12.24
CA ILE A 89 3.14 -7.74 -11.39
C ILE A 89 2.35 -8.47 -10.29
N TYR A 90 2.96 -8.56 -9.10
CA TYR A 90 2.53 -9.43 -8.01
C TYR A 90 2.07 -8.67 -6.76
N GLY A 91 1.11 -9.23 -6.01
CA GLY A 91 0.75 -8.80 -4.65
C GLY A 91 -0.76 -8.59 -4.48
N TRP A 92 -1.24 -7.37 -4.74
CA TRP A 92 -2.65 -6.94 -4.82
C TRP A 92 -3.58 -7.11 -3.61
N SER A 93 -3.43 -8.14 -2.78
CA SER A 93 -4.40 -8.55 -1.74
C SER A 93 -4.60 -7.55 -0.59
N SER A 94 -3.81 -6.47 -0.55
CA SER A 94 -3.95 -5.35 0.40
C SER A 94 -4.17 -4.00 -0.29
N ALA A 95 -4.51 -4.01 -1.58
CA ALA A 95 -4.96 -2.85 -2.34
C ALA A 95 -6.47 -2.90 -2.55
N GLU A 96 -7.09 -1.75 -2.80
CA GLU A 96 -8.52 -1.68 -3.14
C GLU A 96 -8.79 -2.03 -4.61
N CYS A 97 -10.06 -2.24 -4.96
CA CYS A 97 -10.46 -2.85 -6.24
C CYS A 97 -10.14 -1.98 -7.46
N HIS A 98 -10.19 -0.64 -7.38
CA HIS A 98 -9.88 0.22 -8.54
C HIS A 98 -8.39 0.17 -8.88
N ALA A 99 -7.51 0.12 -7.89
CA ALA A 99 -6.08 -0.11 -8.07
C ALA A 99 -5.82 -1.47 -8.72
N GLN A 100 -6.56 -2.51 -8.34
CA GLN A 100 -6.48 -3.83 -8.98
C GLN A 100 -6.95 -3.78 -10.43
N GLN A 101 -8.06 -3.07 -10.74
CA GLN A 101 -8.54 -2.87 -12.11
C GLN A 101 -7.49 -2.18 -12.99
N LEU A 102 -6.88 -1.10 -12.50
CA LEU A 102 -5.78 -0.42 -13.19
C LEU A 102 -4.54 -1.33 -13.33
N GLY A 103 -4.28 -2.18 -12.34
CA GLY A 103 -3.24 -3.19 -12.38
C GLY A 103 -3.43 -4.21 -13.51
N VAL A 104 -4.66 -4.70 -13.69
CA VAL A 104 -5.03 -5.58 -14.81
C VAL A 104 -4.80 -4.88 -16.14
N LEU A 105 -5.30 -3.65 -16.28
CA LEU A 105 -5.11 -2.85 -17.51
C LEU A 105 -3.61 -2.60 -17.80
N LEU A 106 -2.81 -2.36 -16.77
CA LEU A 106 -1.35 -2.22 -16.91
C LEU A 106 -0.73 -3.53 -17.39
N GLY A 107 -1.10 -4.66 -16.79
CA GLY A 107 -0.64 -6.00 -17.17
C GLY A 107 -0.93 -6.31 -18.63
N GLU A 108 -2.13 -6.01 -19.11
CA GLU A 108 -2.51 -6.15 -20.53
C GLU A 108 -1.61 -5.30 -21.44
N LYS A 109 -1.37 -4.03 -21.08
CA LYS A 109 -0.55 -3.10 -21.88
C LYS A 109 0.90 -3.55 -22.03
N VAL A 110 1.46 -4.19 -21.00
CA VAL A 110 2.86 -4.62 -20.97
C VAL A 110 3.04 -6.12 -21.26
N ASN A 111 1.97 -6.82 -21.63
CA ASN A 111 1.94 -8.29 -21.80
C ASN A 111 2.55 -9.02 -20.58
N GLY A 112 2.22 -8.54 -19.39
CA GLY A 112 2.75 -9.04 -18.12
C GLY A 112 1.96 -10.21 -17.55
N VAL A 113 2.61 -10.94 -16.63
CA VAL A 113 1.95 -11.90 -15.76
C VAL A 113 1.45 -11.15 -14.52
N LEU A 114 0.16 -11.27 -14.24
CA LEU A 114 -0.45 -10.71 -13.03
C LEU A 114 -0.83 -11.85 -12.09
N ASP A 115 -0.41 -11.75 -10.84
CA ASP A 115 -0.72 -12.75 -9.81
C ASP A 115 -0.88 -12.09 -8.44
N ASN A 116 -1.64 -12.69 -7.53
CA ASN A 116 -1.87 -12.16 -6.18
C ASN A 116 -1.38 -13.14 -5.10
N THR A 117 -1.54 -12.79 -3.83
CA THR A 117 -1.05 -13.64 -2.74
C THR A 117 -1.86 -14.94 -2.53
N ALA A 118 -2.85 -15.27 -3.36
CA ALA A 118 -3.60 -16.52 -3.23
C ALA A 118 -2.84 -17.73 -3.81
N SER A 119 -1.72 -17.49 -4.51
CA SER A 119 -0.85 -18.52 -5.08
C SER A 119 0.24 -19.03 -4.13
N VAL A 120 0.33 -18.48 -2.90
CA VAL A 120 1.34 -18.80 -1.87
C VAL A 120 0.72 -19.47 -0.64
#